data_AF-A0A523ALL5-F1
#
_entry.id   AF-A0A523ALL5-F1
#
_cell.length_a   1.000
_cell.length_b   1.000
_cell.length_c   1.000
_cell.angle_alpha   90.00
_cell.angle_beta   90.00
_cell.angle_gamma   90.00
#
_symmetry.space_group_name_H-M   'P 1'
#
loop_
_entity.id
_entity.type
_entity.pdbx_description
1 polymer ?
#
loop_
_entity_poly.entity_id
_entity_poly.type
_entity_poly.pdbx_seq_one_letter_code
_entity_poly.pdbx_strand_id
1 'polypeptide(L)'
;MRLTGSIIFQYFYDCGGEVKLDLVPAEKLGLVEQRPRRRMRILAPKYEHIGLIPLVGKLGTLRVNGHTLEVETKIFPVGTIEISFILRFEKAGVDFLVRLIGLDERKVRMGEEETELGEIARKYFEEVRKKIRKAIISPYEGPGRPETYTIVLISRSDPPLSAQDFLTKFRRQTAGLLRGEIEWRYLSRKE
;
A
#
# COMPACT_ATOMS: atom_id res chain seq x y z
N MET A 1 -0.07 -4.56 -25.26
CA MET A 1 0.93 -4.68 -24.18
C MET A 1 0.30 -5.37 -23.00
N ARG A 2 0.99 -6.36 -22.42
CA ARG A 2 0.55 -7.03 -21.18
C ARG A 2 1.57 -6.77 -20.07
N LEU A 3 1.10 -6.55 -18.85
CA LEU A 3 1.90 -6.16 -17.70
C LEU A 3 1.74 -7.17 -16.57
N THR A 4 2.82 -7.36 -15.80
CA THR A 4 2.83 -8.16 -14.59
C THR A 4 3.41 -7.33 -13.46
N GLY A 5 2.86 -7.46 -12.26
CA GLY A 5 3.22 -6.60 -11.15
C GLY A 5 2.20 -6.61 -10.01
N SER A 6 2.15 -5.51 -9.27
CA SER A 6 1.22 -5.34 -8.15
C SER A 6 0.74 -3.90 -8.00
N ILE A 7 -0.48 -3.74 -7.50
CA ILE A 7 -1.02 -2.48 -7.02
C ILE A 7 -1.09 -2.57 -5.50
N ILE A 8 -0.59 -1.56 -4.81
CA ILE A 8 -0.57 -1.47 -3.35
C ILE A 8 -1.35 -0.23 -2.95
N PHE A 9 -2.46 -0.42 -2.25
CA PHE A 9 -3.22 0.65 -1.61
C PHE A 9 -2.75 0.76 -0.17
N GLN A 10 -2.23 1.91 0.24
CA GLN A 10 -1.68 2.16 1.56
C GLN A 10 -2.50 3.22 2.28
N TYR A 11 -2.86 2.94 3.53
CA TYR A 11 -3.57 3.86 4.40
C TYR A 11 -2.74 4.02 5.67
N PHE A 12 -2.20 5.22 5.89
CA PHE A 12 -1.40 5.56 7.06
C PHE A 12 -2.30 6.28 8.06
N TYR A 13 -2.54 5.62 9.19
CA TYR A 13 -3.34 6.16 10.28
C TYR A 13 -2.45 6.61 11.43
N ASP A 14 -2.77 7.76 12.00
CA ASP A 14 -2.23 8.21 13.27
C ASP A 14 -2.89 7.43 14.43
N CYS A 15 -2.06 6.84 15.28
CA CYS A 15 -2.50 6.07 16.46
C CYS A 15 -2.97 6.97 17.61
N GLY A 16 -2.66 8.27 17.54
CA GLY A 16 -2.87 9.27 18.56
C GLY A 16 -1.81 9.19 19.65
N GLY A 17 -0.52 9.06 19.30
CA GLY A 17 0.60 8.97 20.24
C GLY A 17 1.75 8.10 19.73
N GLU A 18 2.93 8.23 20.33
CA GLU A 18 4.10 7.39 19.99
C GLU A 18 3.86 5.92 20.39
N VAL A 19 4.51 4.99 19.70
CA VAL A 19 4.38 3.55 19.98
C VAL A 19 5.70 2.98 20.50
N LYS A 20 5.69 2.47 21.73
CA LYS A 20 6.80 1.67 22.26
C LYS A 20 6.73 0.25 21.68
N LEU A 21 7.54 -0.02 20.65
CA LEU A 21 7.52 -1.31 19.94
C LEU A 21 7.79 -2.52 20.86
N ASP A 22 8.61 -2.37 21.90
CA ASP A 22 8.89 -3.44 22.88
C ASP A 22 7.66 -3.89 23.68
N LEU A 23 6.64 -3.03 23.76
CA LEU A 23 5.37 -3.32 24.43
C LEU A 23 4.31 -3.88 23.47
N VAL A 24 4.60 -3.91 22.16
CA VAL A 24 3.70 -4.49 21.16
C VAL A 24 3.79 -6.01 21.26
N PRO A 25 2.66 -6.73 21.37
CA PRO A 25 2.66 -8.20 21.45
C PRO A 25 2.91 -8.81 20.05
N ALA A 26 4.11 -8.62 19.50
CA ALA A 26 4.45 -8.91 18.11
C ALA A 26 4.13 -10.36 17.71
N GLU A 27 4.52 -11.34 18.54
CA GLU A 27 4.27 -12.76 18.30
C GLU A 27 2.77 -13.10 18.20
N LYS A 28 1.94 -12.49 19.06
CA LYS A 28 0.48 -12.72 19.06
C LYS A 28 -0.22 -12.11 17.85
N LEU A 29 0.43 -11.12 17.24
CA LEU A 29 -0.06 -10.42 16.06
C LEU A 29 0.56 -10.96 14.76
N GLY A 30 1.43 -11.98 14.84
CA GLY A 30 2.19 -12.46 13.69
C GLY A 30 3.08 -11.37 13.07
N LEU A 31 3.48 -10.37 13.88
CA LEU A 31 4.34 -9.29 13.46
C LEU A 31 5.80 -9.73 13.62
N VAL A 32 6.61 -9.43 12.62
CA VAL A 32 8.06 -9.60 12.63
C VAL A 32 8.71 -8.24 12.44
N GLU A 33 9.77 -7.99 13.20
CA GLU A 33 10.58 -6.80 12.99
C GLU A 33 11.26 -6.89 11.62
N GLN A 34 11.07 -5.85 10.80
CA GLN A 34 11.69 -5.82 9.48
C GLN A 34 13.18 -5.51 9.62
N ARG A 35 13.99 -6.53 9.85
CA ARG A 35 15.45 -6.36 9.85
C ARG A 35 15.89 -5.86 8.46
N PRO A 36 16.57 -4.69 8.36
CA PRO A 36 17.05 -4.22 7.08
C PRO A 36 17.99 -5.29 6.50
N ARG A 37 17.75 -5.68 5.24
CA ARG A 37 18.68 -6.56 4.53
C ARG A 37 20.04 -5.84 4.51
N ARG A 38 21.02 -6.36 5.25
CA ARG A 38 22.41 -5.89 5.19
C ARG A 38 22.88 -5.99 3.74
N ARG A 39 22.79 -4.88 2.98
CA ARG A 39 23.56 -4.57 1.75
C ARG A 39 23.00 -3.31 1.06
N MET A 40 23.62 -2.17 1.37
CA MET A 40 24.02 -1.17 0.39
C MET A 40 25.03 -0.26 1.09
N ARG A 41 26.30 -0.29 0.66
CA ARG A 41 27.29 0.73 1.06
C ARG A 41 26.85 2.03 0.36
N ILE A 42 26.21 2.93 1.11
CA ILE A 42 25.86 4.27 0.62
C ILE A 42 26.93 5.22 1.15
N LEU A 43 27.66 5.86 0.25
CA LEU A 43 28.78 6.80 0.51
C LEU A 43 28.28 8.25 0.65
N ALA A 44 27.18 8.47 1.37
CA ALA A 44 26.59 9.79 1.61
C ALA A 44 26.19 9.89 3.09
N PRO A 45 26.08 11.10 3.69
CA PRO A 45 25.79 11.25 5.12
C PRO A 45 24.53 10.47 5.49
N LYS A 46 24.72 9.51 6.40
CA LYS A 46 23.66 8.66 6.93
C LYS A 46 22.84 9.46 7.93
N TYR A 47 21.63 9.87 7.57
CA TYR A 47 20.54 9.76 8.53
C TYR A 47 20.32 8.26 8.74
N GLU A 48 21.02 7.69 9.71
CA GLU A 48 20.76 6.33 10.13
C GLU A 48 19.36 6.34 10.76
N HIS A 49 18.37 5.76 10.07
CA HIS A 49 17.00 5.52 10.55
C HIS A 49 16.98 4.50 11.73
N ILE A 50 17.94 4.61 12.64
CA ILE A 50 18.02 3.84 13.88
C ILE A 50 16.86 4.35 14.73
N GLY A 51 15.73 3.65 14.66
CA GLY A 51 14.52 3.97 15.42
C GLY A 51 13.25 4.12 14.60
N LEU A 52 13.26 3.90 13.27
CA LEU A 52 12.05 3.87 12.44
C LEU A 52 11.76 2.50 11.82
N ILE A 53 12.38 1.44 12.34
CA ILE A 53 12.13 0.08 11.85
C ILE A 53 10.73 -0.32 12.29
N PRO A 54 9.79 -0.55 11.35
CA PRO A 54 8.45 -0.94 11.74
C PRO A 54 8.39 -2.41 12.10
N LEU A 55 7.41 -2.75 12.95
CA LEU A 55 6.93 -4.12 13.03
C LEU A 55 6.00 -4.38 11.86
N VAL A 56 6.24 -5.47 11.11
CA VAL A 56 5.49 -5.80 9.89
C VAL A 56 4.77 -7.12 10.08
N GLY A 57 3.50 -7.21 9.70
CA GLY A 57 2.78 -8.48 9.77
C GLY A 57 1.73 -8.63 8.70
N LYS A 58 1.35 -9.88 8.46
CA LYS A 58 0.31 -10.26 7.52
C LYS A 58 -1.00 -10.45 8.27
N LEU A 59 -2.00 -9.65 7.92
CA LEU A 59 -3.32 -9.71 8.54
C LEU A 59 -4.24 -10.72 7.85
N GLY A 60 -3.91 -11.15 6.63
CA GLY A 60 -4.62 -12.21 5.91
C GLY A 60 -4.83 -11.88 4.43
N THR A 61 -5.95 -12.36 3.89
CA THR A 61 -6.37 -12.08 2.51
C THR A 61 -7.83 -11.66 2.46
N LEU A 62 -8.15 -10.74 1.57
CA LEU A 62 -9.47 -10.19 1.34
C LEU A 62 -9.90 -10.43 -0.10
N ARG A 63 -11.20 -10.71 -0.35
CA ARG A 63 -11.72 -10.83 -1.71
C ARG A 63 -12.64 -9.66 -2.05
N VAL A 64 -12.28 -8.89 -3.07
CA VAL A 64 -12.95 -7.65 -3.46
C VAL A 64 -13.16 -7.63 -4.97
N ASN A 65 -14.40 -7.40 -5.43
CA ASN A 65 -14.74 -7.41 -6.87
C ASN A 65 -14.24 -8.67 -7.61
N GLY A 66 -14.19 -9.81 -6.92
CA GLY A 66 -13.68 -11.08 -7.45
C GLY A 66 -12.16 -11.24 -7.41
N HIS A 67 -11.39 -10.19 -7.06
CA HIS A 67 -9.95 -10.21 -6.89
C HIS A 67 -9.55 -10.55 -5.46
N THR A 68 -8.43 -11.25 -5.30
CA THR A 68 -7.84 -11.52 -3.98
C THR A 68 -6.74 -10.50 -3.70
N LEU A 69 -6.81 -9.84 -2.55
CA LEU A 69 -5.84 -8.88 -2.05
C LEU A 69 -5.20 -9.45 -0.79
N GLU A 70 -3.89 -9.33 -0.65
CA GLU A 70 -3.21 -9.58 0.62
C GLU A 70 -3.34 -8.34 1.50
N VAL A 71 -3.54 -8.56 2.80
CA VAL A 71 -3.63 -7.48 3.79
C VAL A 71 -2.37 -7.53 4.66
N GLU A 72 -1.60 -6.44 4.63
CA GLU A 72 -0.41 -6.27 5.46
C GLU A 72 -0.58 -5.07 6.40
N THR A 73 0.16 -5.09 7.51
CA THR A 73 0.26 -3.96 8.42
C THR A 73 1.70 -3.64 8.76
N LYS A 74 1.99 -2.36 8.94
CA LYS A 74 3.25 -1.89 9.51
C LYS A 74 2.97 -0.95 10.69
N ILE A 75 3.64 -1.17 11.81
CA ILE A 75 3.53 -0.34 13.00
C ILE A 75 4.83 0.41 13.19
N PHE A 76 4.76 1.73 13.06
CA PHE A 76 5.91 2.62 13.21
C PHE A 76 5.96 3.21 14.62
N PRO A 77 7.15 3.36 15.20
CA PRO A 77 7.32 3.89 16.56
C PRO A 77 6.88 5.36 16.69
N VAL A 78 6.85 6.11 15.59
CA VAL A 78 6.38 7.50 15.53
C VAL A 78 4.87 7.67 15.70
N GLY A 79 4.13 6.58 15.96
CA GLY A 79 2.69 6.66 16.16
C GLY A 79 1.86 6.43 14.90
N THR A 80 2.41 5.74 13.90
CA THR A 80 1.71 5.48 12.64
C THR A 80 1.48 3.99 12.46
N ILE A 81 0.26 3.61 12.04
CA ILE A 81 -0.05 2.29 11.53
C ILE A 81 -0.36 2.41 10.04
N GLU A 82 0.38 1.67 9.21
CA GLU A 82 0.05 1.43 7.81
C GLU A 82 -0.83 0.18 7.72
N ILE A 83 -1.93 0.28 6.99
CA ILE A 83 -2.68 -0.87 6.46
C ILE A 83 -2.49 -0.87 4.95
N SER A 84 -2.04 -1.99 4.39
CA SER A 84 -1.77 -2.12 2.97
C SER A 84 -2.61 -3.23 2.36
N PHE A 85 -3.30 -2.94 1.25
CA PHE A 85 -3.92 -3.95 0.40
C PHE A 85 -3.08 -4.17 -0.85
N ILE A 86 -2.61 -5.40 -1.05
CA ILE A 86 -1.71 -5.76 -2.15
C ILE A 86 -2.46 -6.63 -3.14
N LEU A 87 -2.69 -6.12 -4.34
CA LEU A 87 -3.29 -6.83 -5.45
C LEU A 87 -2.20 -7.19 -6.47
N ARG A 88 -1.94 -8.49 -6.67
CA ARG A 88 -1.02 -8.96 -7.71
C ARG A 88 -1.77 -9.23 -9.02
N PHE A 89 -1.15 -8.87 -10.13
CA PHE A 89 -1.71 -9.09 -11.46
C PHE A 89 -0.66 -9.70 -12.40
N GLU A 90 -1.11 -10.56 -13.30
CA GLU A 90 -0.27 -11.20 -14.30
C GLU A 90 -0.84 -11.01 -15.70
N LYS A 91 0.05 -10.68 -16.65
CA LYS A 91 -0.28 -10.53 -18.08
C LYS A 91 -1.53 -9.65 -18.34
N ALA A 92 -1.75 -8.64 -17.51
CA ALA A 92 -2.89 -7.73 -17.54
C ALA A 92 -2.75 -6.66 -18.62
N GLY A 93 -3.86 -6.29 -19.26
CA GLY A 93 -3.93 -5.12 -20.15
C GLY A 93 -4.01 -3.80 -19.36
N VAL A 94 -3.60 -2.70 -19.99
CA VAL A 94 -3.62 -1.36 -19.37
C VAL A 94 -5.02 -0.95 -18.91
N ASP A 95 -6.05 -1.11 -19.75
CA ASP A 95 -7.44 -0.75 -19.42
C ASP A 95 -7.99 -1.56 -18.23
N PHE A 96 -7.49 -2.79 -18.03
CA PHE A 96 -7.84 -3.58 -16.85
C PHE A 96 -7.13 -3.04 -15.61
N LEU A 97 -5.85 -2.66 -15.72
CA LEU A 97 -5.10 -2.07 -14.60
C LEU A 97 -5.64 -0.73 -14.16
N VAL A 98 -6.03 0.15 -15.07
CA VAL A 98 -6.68 1.43 -14.73
C VAL A 98 -7.93 1.19 -13.88
N ARG A 99 -8.76 0.19 -14.24
CA ARG A 99 -9.94 -0.18 -13.45
C ARG A 99 -9.58 -0.72 -12.07
N LEU A 100 -8.47 -1.45 -11.95
CA LEU A 100 -7.98 -1.92 -10.66
C LEU A 100 -7.45 -0.78 -9.78
N ILE A 101 -6.76 0.20 -10.36
CA ILE A 101 -6.27 1.38 -9.63
C ILE A 101 -7.45 2.18 -9.07
N GLY A 102 -8.52 2.34 -9.86
CA GLY A 102 -9.75 2.99 -9.41
C GLY A 102 -10.58 2.22 -8.39
N LEU A 103 -10.08 1.13 -7.79
CA LEU A 103 -10.78 0.43 -6.70
C LEU A 103 -10.85 1.26 -5.42
N ASP A 104 -9.88 2.14 -5.17
CA ASP A 104 -9.87 3.00 -3.98
C ASP A 104 -10.85 4.18 -4.07
N GLU A 105 -11.18 4.60 -5.29
CA GLU A 105 -12.05 5.75 -5.57
C GLU A 105 -13.54 5.38 -5.64
N ARG A 106 -13.88 4.10 -5.48
CA ARG A 106 -15.23 3.58 -5.75
C ARG A 106 -15.66 2.62 -4.65
N LYS A 107 -16.97 2.40 -4.57
CA LYS A 107 -17.49 1.28 -3.81
C LYS A 107 -17.03 -0.03 -4.45
N VAL A 108 -16.66 -0.95 -3.58
CA VAL A 108 -16.22 -2.28 -3.91
C VAL A 108 -17.16 -3.30 -3.27
N ARG A 109 -17.37 -4.41 -3.97
CA ARG A 109 -18.23 -5.49 -3.53
C ARG A 109 -17.42 -6.56 -2.79
N MET A 110 -17.86 -6.87 -1.59
CA MET A 110 -17.33 -7.93 -0.73
C MET A 110 -18.47 -8.88 -0.34
N GLY A 111 -18.60 -9.99 -1.07
CA GLY A 111 -19.77 -10.87 -0.94
C GLY A 111 -21.04 -10.18 -1.44
N GLU A 112 -22.00 -9.98 -0.55
CA GLU A 112 -23.27 -9.26 -0.81
C GLU A 112 -23.22 -7.78 -0.40
N GLU A 113 -22.18 -7.35 0.31
CA GLU A 113 -22.03 -5.97 0.78
C GLU A 113 -21.25 -5.10 -0.22
N GLU A 114 -21.65 -3.84 -0.34
CA GLU A 114 -20.87 -2.79 -1.00
C GLU A 114 -20.29 -1.82 0.05
N THR A 115 -18.97 -1.61 -0.01
CA THR A 115 -18.24 -0.76 0.93
C THR A 115 -17.07 -0.07 0.23
N GLU A 116 -16.34 0.80 0.91
CA GLU A 116 -15.15 1.46 0.36
C GLU A 116 -13.89 0.79 0.93
N LEU A 117 -12.80 0.73 0.15
CA LEU A 117 -11.54 0.16 0.65
C LEU A 117 -11.03 0.91 1.89
N GLY A 118 -11.21 2.24 1.94
CA GLY A 118 -10.87 3.05 3.12
C GLY A 118 -11.62 2.64 4.39
N GLU A 119 -12.90 2.25 4.29
CA GLU A 119 -13.67 1.75 5.43
C GLU A 119 -13.20 0.38 5.89
N ILE A 120 -12.80 -0.49 4.95
CA ILE A 120 -12.19 -1.78 5.28
C ILE A 120 -10.83 -1.57 5.97
N ALA A 121 -9.98 -0.67 5.44
CA ALA A 121 -8.70 -0.32 6.02
C ALA A 121 -8.87 0.23 7.45
N ARG A 122 -9.88 1.06 7.67
CA ARG A 122 -10.21 1.60 8.99
C ARG A 122 -10.56 0.51 9.99
N LYS A 123 -11.34 -0.51 9.59
CA LYS A 123 -11.65 -1.66 10.45
C LYS A 123 -10.38 -2.40 10.88
N TYR A 124 -9.48 -2.70 9.94
CA TYR A 124 -8.19 -3.32 10.25
C TYR A 124 -7.33 -2.45 11.17
N PHE A 125 -7.27 -1.15 10.91
CA PHE A 125 -6.56 -0.19 11.75
C PHE A 125 -7.08 -0.20 13.19
N GLU A 126 -8.40 -0.08 13.40
CA GLU A 126 -8.99 -0.08 14.74
C GLU A 126 -8.75 -1.40 15.48
N GLU A 127 -8.78 -2.54 14.77
CA GLU A 127 -8.42 -3.83 15.36
C GLU A 127 -6.96 -3.88 15.81
N VAL A 128 -6.02 -3.42 14.97
CA VAL A 128 -4.60 -3.37 15.31
C VAL A 128 -4.37 -2.40 16.48
N ARG A 129 -4.90 -1.17 16.38
CA ARG A 129 -4.82 -0.13 17.41
C ARG A 129 -5.33 -0.63 18.76
N LYS A 130 -6.48 -1.31 18.77
CA LYS A 130 -7.03 -1.91 20.00
C LYS A 130 -6.09 -2.94 20.61
N LYS A 131 -5.46 -3.78 19.79
CA LYS A 131 -4.51 -4.81 20.24
C LYS A 131 -3.21 -4.21 20.79
N ILE A 132 -2.77 -3.06 20.25
CA ILE A 132 -1.53 -2.37 20.69
C ILE A 132 -1.77 -1.23 21.67
N ARG A 133 -3.00 -0.99 22.14
CA ARG A 133 -3.36 0.17 22.99
C ARG A 133 -2.42 0.41 24.17
N LYS A 134 -1.90 -0.67 24.78
CA LYS A 134 -0.96 -0.59 25.93
C LYS A 134 0.46 -0.12 25.55
N ALA A 135 0.80 -0.17 24.28
CA ALA A 135 2.08 0.27 23.74
C ALA A 135 2.08 1.74 23.29
N ILE A 136 0.90 2.37 23.18
CA ILE A 136 0.76 3.78 22.81
C ILE A 136 1.05 4.65 24.04
N ILE A 137 2.03 5.54 23.94
CA ILE A 137 2.44 6.48 24.97
C ILE A 137 2.12 7.91 24.54
N SER A 138 2.02 8.83 25.50
CA SER A 138 1.72 10.24 25.24
C SER A 138 0.47 10.44 24.36
N PRO A 139 -0.68 9.86 24.74
CA PRO A 139 -1.82 9.80 23.84
C PRO A 139 -2.44 11.19 23.58
N TYR A 140 -2.88 11.41 22.35
CA TYR A 140 -3.66 12.58 21.92
C TYR A 140 -4.81 12.14 21.00
N GLU A 141 -5.75 13.06 20.75
CA GLU A 141 -6.81 12.81 19.77
C GLU A 141 -6.26 12.95 18.36
N GLY A 142 -6.02 11.81 17.71
CA GLY A 142 -5.59 11.77 16.31
C GLY A 142 -6.71 12.20 15.35
N PRO A 143 -6.37 12.70 14.15
CA PRO A 143 -7.33 13.23 13.17
C PRO A 143 -8.30 12.19 12.59
N GLY A 144 -8.09 10.90 12.87
CA GLY A 144 -8.98 9.79 12.47
C GLY A 144 -9.05 9.50 10.96
N ARG A 145 -8.48 10.38 10.12
CA ARG A 145 -8.38 10.22 8.67
C ARG A 145 -7.01 9.68 8.28
N PRO A 146 -6.93 8.70 7.37
CA PRO A 146 -5.66 8.23 6.88
C PRO A 146 -5.06 9.18 5.86
N GLU A 147 -3.73 9.18 5.76
CA GLU A 147 -3.04 9.59 4.55
C GLU A 147 -3.00 8.39 3.58
N THR A 148 -3.43 8.59 2.34
CA THR A 148 -3.60 7.49 1.37
C THR A 148 -2.60 7.57 0.22
N TYR A 149 -2.06 6.42 -0.15
CA TYR A 149 -1.15 6.29 -1.28
C TYR A 149 -1.52 5.06 -2.11
N THR A 150 -1.46 5.20 -3.44
CA THR A 150 -1.57 4.06 -4.36
C THR A 150 -0.25 3.90 -5.11
N ILE A 151 0.40 2.75 -4.94
CA ILE A 151 1.65 2.41 -5.62
C ILE A 151 1.37 1.36 -6.68
N VAL A 152 1.75 1.67 -7.92
CA VAL A 152 1.70 0.73 -9.05
C VAL A 152 3.12 0.25 -9.35
N LEU A 153 3.37 -1.04 -9.10
CA LEU A 153 4.65 -1.68 -9.41
C LEU A 153 4.50 -2.53 -10.67
N ILE A 154 5.27 -2.21 -11.70
CA ILE A 154 5.37 -3.01 -12.93
C ILE A 154 6.70 -3.75 -12.88
N SER A 155 6.65 -5.07 -12.74
CA SER A 155 7.84 -5.92 -12.69
C SER A 155 8.22 -6.48 -14.05
N ARG A 156 7.26 -6.60 -14.98
CA ARG A 156 7.51 -7.10 -16.34
C ARG A 156 6.48 -6.58 -17.34
N SER A 157 6.92 -6.33 -18.57
CA SER A 157 6.08 -6.08 -19.75
C SER A 157 6.24 -7.19 -20.80
N ASP A 158 5.22 -7.34 -21.64
CA ASP A 158 5.24 -8.19 -22.84
C ASP A 158 4.81 -7.35 -24.07
N PRO A 159 5.74 -7.09 -25.03
CA PRO A 159 7.14 -7.55 -25.06
C PRO A 159 8.01 -6.97 -23.93
N PRO A 160 9.13 -7.61 -23.55
CA PRO A 160 10.05 -7.10 -22.54
C PRO A 160 10.64 -5.75 -22.96
N LEU A 161 10.62 -4.77 -22.07
CA LEU A 161 11.16 -3.43 -22.30
C LEU A 161 12.02 -3.01 -21.11
N SER A 162 13.05 -2.21 -21.37
CA SER A 162 13.73 -1.48 -20.30
C SER A 162 12.78 -0.46 -19.67
N ALA A 163 13.04 -0.04 -18.44
CA ALA A 163 12.22 0.98 -17.78
C ALA A 163 12.17 2.30 -18.60
N GLN A 164 13.31 2.71 -19.18
CA GLN A 164 13.39 3.92 -20.00
C GLN A 164 12.59 3.80 -21.30
N ASP A 165 12.69 2.65 -21.98
CA ASP A 165 11.92 2.37 -23.20
C ASP A 165 10.43 2.30 -22.89
N PHE A 166 10.07 1.70 -21.76
CA PHE A 166 8.70 1.60 -21.29
C PHE A 166 8.09 2.99 -21.11
N LEU A 167 8.74 3.86 -20.33
CA LEU A 167 8.25 5.21 -20.06
C LEU A 167 8.16 6.06 -21.33
N THR A 168 9.10 5.87 -22.25
CA THR A 168 9.13 6.63 -23.51
C THR A 168 8.04 6.15 -24.48
N LYS A 169 7.93 4.83 -24.69
CA LYS A 169 6.99 4.23 -25.66
C LYS A 169 5.55 4.21 -25.15
N PHE A 170 5.36 4.12 -23.84
CA PHE A 170 4.05 3.97 -23.19
C PHE A 170 3.74 5.14 -22.24
N ARG A 171 4.23 6.35 -22.57
CA ARG A 171 4.03 7.56 -21.76
C ARG A 171 2.55 7.83 -21.47
N ARG A 172 1.68 7.75 -22.49
CA ARG A 172 0.22 7.99 -22.34
C ARG A 172 -0.46 6.94 -21.47
N GLN A 173 -0.09 5.68 -21.63
CA GLN A 173 -0.59 4.58 -20.82
C GLN A 173 -0.14 4.74 -19.37
N THR A 174 1.11 5.17 -19.15
CA THR A 174 1.66 5.44 -17.82
C THR A 174 0.93 6.61 -17.17
N ALA A 175 0.69 7.69 -17.90
CA ALA A 175 -0.12 8.82 -17.42
C ALA A 175 -1.55 8.37 -17.07
N GLY A 176 -2.19 7.56 -17.92
CA GLY A 176 -3.50 6.97 -17.66
C GLY A 176 -3.55 6.11 -16.39
N LEU A 177 -2.52 5.30 -16.17
CA LEU A 177 -2.39 4.51 -14.93
C LEU A 177 -2.23 5.41 -13.71
N LEU A 178 -1.36 6.42 -13.76
CA LEU A 178 -1.11 7.32 -12.64
C LEU A 178 -2.31 8.23 -12.31
N ARG A 179 -3.13 8.55 -13.30
CA ARG A 179 -4.34 9.39 -13.13
C ARG A 179 -5.63 8.59 -12.87
N GLY A 180 -5.60 7.26 -12.96
CA GLY A 180 -6.82 6.45 -12.92
C GLY A 180 -7.77 6.66 -14.11
N GLU A 181 -7.29 7.23 -15.21
CA GLU A 181 -8.11 7.64 -16.35
C GLU A 181 -8.29 6.52 -17.39
N ILE A 182 -9.52 6.03 -17.54
CA ILE A 182 -9.87 5.00 -18.54
C ILE A 182 -9.76 5.56 -19.97
N GLU A 183 -10.00 6.86 -20.14
CA GLU A 183 -9.92 7.60 -21.40
C GLU A 183 -8.51 8.06 -21.77
N TRP A 184 -7.46 7.44 -21.20
CA TRP A 184 -6.06 7.77 -21.43
C TRP A 184 -5.65 7.84 -22.92
N ARG A 185 -6.43 7.23 -23.80
CA ARG A 185 -6.24 7.27 -25.26
C ARG A 185 -6.40 8.68 -25.84
N TYR A 186 -7.14 9.56 -25.15
CA TYR A 186 -7.36 10.95 -25.53
C TYR A 186 -6.34 11.92 -24.92
N LEU A 187 -5.46 11.44 -24.04
CA LEU A 187 -4.39 12.28 -23.46
C LEU A 187 -3.49 12.82 -24.58
N SER A 188 -3.27 14.13 -24.53
CA SER A 188 -2.42 14.81 -25.50
C SER A 188 -0.95 14.36 -25.36
N ARG A 189 -0.09 14.67 -26.34
CA ARG A 189 1.36 14.37 -26.21
C ARG A 189 2.08 15.24 -25.17
N LYS A 190 1.44 16.33 -24.71
CA LYS A 190 2.02 17.29 -23.76
C LYS A 190 1.80 16.86 -22.30
N GLU A 191 0.77 16.07 -22.05
CA GLU A 191 0.46 15.45 -20.76
C GLU A 191 1.35 14.23 -20.46
#